data_AF-A0A935ICL2-F1
#
_entry.id   AF-A0A935ICL2-F1
#
_cell.length_a   1.000
_cell.length_b   1.000
_cell.length_c   1.000
_cell.angle_alpha   90.00
_cell.angle_beta   90.00
_cell.angle_gamma   90.00
#
_symmetry.space_group_name_H-M   'P 1'
#
loop_
_entity.id
_entity.type
_entity.pdbx_description
1 polymer ?
#
loop_
_entity_poly.entity_id
_entity_poly.type
_entity_poly.pdbx_seq_one_letter_code
_entity_poly.pdbx_strand_id
1 'polypeptide(L)'
;MKPKILILYYSQTGQTKRIATELFKDSEHLFELEYEEIRPLKPFPFPWNSYAFFDCMPETVLMEPYPLNLPTLLDKQYDIVIIAYQPWFLSPSLPVSSFLQLPEVKKFLNNKKVITLIGCRNMWINAQEKMKQLLITSNAQLIGNIVLEDKSPNLISVLTIMRWMFKGQKEASGLLPVAGIREYEFNNLKRFQAIIHRAATTLNYTNLQNDIITNNGVNIKPSLILLEKRGNKSFNFFARFIKQKGNMGDIQRKPRVILYKYLLIIILFILSPISTLIAKIVSIINKKSLITEIKYFQHVSAK
;
A
#
# COMPACT_ATOMS: atom_id res chain seq x y z
N MET A 1 1.27 -30.75 -9.37
CA MET A 1 2.37 -30.08 -8.66
C MET A 1 1.80 -28.85 -7.97
N LYS A 2 2.20 -28.57 -6.72
CA LYS A 2 1.71 -27.38 -6.00
C LYS A 2 2.43 -26.15 -6.54
N PRO A 3 1.73 -25.04 -6.86
CA PRO A 3 2.41 -23.82 -7.24
C PRO A 3 3.27 -23.29 -6.10
N LYS A 4 4.49 -22.87 -6.43
CA LYS A 4 5.43 -22.31 -5.48
C LYS A 4 5.34 -20.79 -5.48
N ILE A 5 5.01 -20.22 -4.32
CA ILE A 5 4.75 -18.78 -4.15
C ILE A 5 5.74 -18.19 -3.14
N LEU A 6 6.40 -17.10 -3.54
CA LEU A 6 7.18 -16.26 -2.63
C LEU A 6 6.32 -15.09 -2.17
N ILE A 7 6.23 -14.88 -0.86
CA ILE A 7 5.55 -13.74 -0.25
C ILE A 7 6.59 -12.80 0.35
N LEU A 8 6.83 -11.69 -0.35
CA LEU A 8 7.66 -10.59 0.10
C LEU A 8 6.79 -9.58 0.85
N TYR A 9 7.16 -9.19 2.06
CA TYR A 9 6.35 -8.23 2.81
C TYR A 9 7.16 -7.27 3.67
N TYR A 10 6.64 -6.06 3.84
CA TYR A 10 7.03 -5.18 4.95
C TYR A 10 5.81 -4.94 5.85
N SER A 11 6.00 -4.84 7.16
CA SER A 11 4.88 -4.51 8.06
C SER A 11 5.32 -3.65 9.24
N GLN A 12 4.83 -2.40 9.28
CA GLN A 12 5.15 -1.47 10.36
C GLN A 12 4.44 -1.83 11.68
N THR A 13 3.21 -2.35 11.58
CA THR A 13 2.33 -2.59 12.74
C THR A 13 1.95 -4.06 12.90
N GLY A 14 2.52 -4.95 12.07
CA GLY A 14 2.14 -6.35 11.96
C GLY A 14 0.88 -6.61 11.12
N GLN A 15 0.09 -5.59 10.76
CA GLN A 15 -1.14 -5.78 9.99
C GLN A 15 -0.90 -6.38 8.60
N THR A 16 0.04 -5.83 7.83
CA THR A 16 0.40 -6.36 6.51
C THR A 16 0.91 -7.79 6.57
N LYS A 17 1.75 -8.11 7.58
CA LYS A 17 2.21 -9.48 7.83
C LYS A 17 1.02 -10.41 8.05
N ARG A 18 0.07 -10.00 8.89
CA ARG A 18 -1.15 -10.76 9.16
C ARG A 18 -1.99 -10.96 7.90
N ILE A 19 -2.16 -9.94 7.05
CA ILE A 19 -2.89 -10.08 5.78
C ILE A 19 -2.21 -11.14 4.90
N ALA A 20 -0.88 -11.06 4.78
CA ALA A 20 -0.09 -11.99 3.98
C ALA A 20 -0.17 -13.44 4.48
N THR A 21 -0.18 -13.66 5.80
CA THR A 21 -0.30 -15.01 6.38
C THR A 21 -1.73 -15.53 6.34
N GLU A 22 -2.74 -14.70 6.68
CA GLU A 22 -4.15 -15.11 6.67
C GLU A 22 -4.68 -15.40 5.26
N LEU A 23 -4.13 -14.74 4.23
CA LEU A 23 -4.44 -15.05 2.84
C LEU A 23 -4.19 -16.52 2.49
N PHE A 24 -3.18 -17.15 3.07
CA PHE A 24 -2.77 -18.53 2.77
C PHE A 24 -2.93 -19.49 3.95
N LYS A 25 -3.68 -19.10 4.97
CA LYS A 25 -3.94 -19.96 6.13
C LYS A 25 -4.66 -21.24 5.70
N ASP A 26 -4.16 -22.38 6.19
CA ASP A 26 -4.64 -23.74 5.94
C ASP A 26 -4.58 -24.15 4.44
N SER A 27 -3.60 -23.64 3.68
CA SER A 27 -3.46 -23.85 2.23
C SER A 27 -2.21 -24.64 1.81
N GLU A 28 -1.54 -25.30 2.76
CA GLU A 28 -0.32 -26.10 2.55
C GLU A 28 -0.56 -27.29 1.60
N HIS A 29 -1.82 -27.73 1.47
CA HIS A 29 -2.24 -28.75 0.52
C HIS A 29 -2.38 -28.22 -0.92
N LEU A 30 -2.46 -26.89 -1.10
CA LEU A 30 -2.63 -26.22 -2.39
C LEU A 30 -1.33 -25.60 -2.90
N PHE A 31 -0.48 -25.07 -2.01
CA PHE A 31 0.69 -24.28 -2.39
C PHE A 31 1.96 -24.71 -1.65
N GLU A 32 3.11 -24.39 -2.24
CA GLU A 32 4.39 -24.31 -1.55
C GLU A 32 4.69 -22.83 -1.27
N LEU A 33 4.80 -22.46 0.01
CA LEU A 33 4.85 -21.06 0.42
C LEU A 33 6.18 -20.74 1.09
N GLU A 34 6.85 -19.69 0.65
CA GLU A 34 7.99 -19.11 1.35
C GLU A 34 7.71 -17.64 1.66
N TYR A 35 8.10 -17.18 2.85
CA TYR A 35 7.86 -15.83 3.32
C TYR A 35 9.19 -15.13 3.59
N GLU A 36 9.36 -13.94 3.06
CA GLU A 36 10.53 -13.10 3.32
C GLU A 36 10.12 -11.68 3.68
N GLU A 37 10.62 -11.23 4.82
CA GLU A 37 10.38 -9.89 5.33
C GLU A 37 11.41 -8.92 4.73
N ILE A 38 10.93 -7.83 4.15
CA ILE A 38 11.74 -6.71 3.69
C ILE A 38 12.15 -5.90 4.92
N ARG A 39 13.44 -5.98 5.30
CA ARG A 39 13.95 -5.35 6.52
C ARG A 39 14.85 -4.15 6.20
N PRO A 40 14.52 -2.95 6.66
CA PRO A 40 15.45 -1.83 6.63
C PRO A 40 16.61 -2.05 7.61
N LEU A 41 17.84 -1.65 7.23
CA LEU A 41 19.02 -1.79 8.11
C LEU A 41 18.79 -1.09 9.46
N LYS A 42 18.14 0.07 9.41
CA LYS A 42 17.62 0.75 10.59
C LYS A 42 16.10 0.67 10.59
N PRO A 43 15.49 -0.10 11.50
CA PRO A 43 14.04 -0.19 11.64
C PRO A 43 13.38 1.16 11.87
N PHE A 44 12.26 1.40 11.18
CA PHE A 44 11.40 2.53 11.48
C PHE A 44 10.63 2.27 12.78
N PRO A 45 10.54 3.25 13.69
CA PRO A 45 9.99 3.03 15.01
C PRO A 45 8.48 2.75 14.94
N PHE A 46 8.00 1.90 15.84
CA PHE A 46 6.59 1.78 16.15
C PHE A 46 6.42 1.58 17.67
N PRO A 47 5.62 2.41 18.35
CA PRO A 47 4.94 3.60 17.84
C PRO A 47 5.92 4.69 17.40
N TRP A 48 5.45 5.59 16.54
CA TRP A 48 6.24 6.68 15.99
C TRP A 48 6.35 7.85 16.95
N ASN A 49 7.54 8.45 17.01
CA ASN A 49 7.64 9.85 17.39
C ASN A 49 6.97 10.71 16.30
N SER A 50 6.16 11.68 16.71
CA SER A 50 5.41 12.52 15.77
C SER A 50 6.30 13.24 14.77
N TYR A 51 7.44 13.82 15.20
CA TYR A 51 8.36 14.49 14.28
C TYR A 51 8.95 13.49 13.28
N ALA A 52 9.47 12.35 13.75
CA ALA A 52 10.09 11.33 12.90
C ALA A 52 9.11 10.80 11.82
N PHE A 53 7.82 10.68 12.16
CA PHE A 53 6.79 10.26 11.20
C PHE A 53 6.68 11.24 10.02
N PHE A 54 6.58 12.54 10.28
CA PHE A 54 6.49 13.55 9.23
C PHE A 54 7.84 13.81 8.55
N ASP A 55 8.94 13.65 9.27
CA ASP A 55 10.28 13.74 8.70
C ASP A 55 10.53 12.60 7.70
N CYS A 56 9.92 11.43 7.83
CA CYS A 56 10.06 10.34 6.84
C CYS A 56 9.32 10.61 5.50
N MET A 57 8.41 11.59 5.48
CA MET A 57 7.53 11.86 4.32
C MET A 57 8.27 12.19 3.03
N PRO A 58 9.29 13.08 3.00
CA PRO A 58 9.95 13.49 1.76
C PRO A 58 10.56 12.31 0.99
N GLU A 59 11.40 11.51 1.65
CA GLU A 59 12.05 10.33 1.07
C GLU A 59 11.02 9.29 0.61
N THR A 60 9.95 9.09 1.40
CA THR A 60 8.85 8.17 1.03
C THR A 60 8.14 8.61 -0.25
N VAL A 61 7.78 9.89 -0.36
CA VAL A 61 7.02 10.41 -1.50
C VAL A 61 7.87 10.43 -2.77
N LEU A 62 9.15 10.77 -2.64
CA LEU A 62 10.13 10.78 -3.72
C LEU A 62 10.66 9.39 -4.06
N MET A 63 10.33 8.37 -3.24
CA MET A 63 10.84 7.00 -3.33
C MET A 63 12.36 6.92 -3.34
N GLU A 64 13.02 7.80 -2.59
CA GLU A 64 14.48 7.78 -2.46
C GLU A 64 14.93 6.52 -1.71
N PRO A 65 15.88 5.73 -2.24
CA PRO A 65 16.29 4.48 -1.62
C PRO A 65 16.76 4.64 -0.17
N TYR A 66 16.29 3.74 0.69
CA TYR A 66 16.69 3.59 2.07
C TYR A 66 17.51 2.30 2.25
N PRO A 67 18.54 2.27 3.10
CA PRO A 67 19.35 1.06 3.29
C PRO A 67 18.55 -0.14 3.83
N LEU A 68 18.73 -1.31 3.22
CA LEU A 68 18.03 -2.55 3.55
C LEU A 68 18.99 -3.71 3.83
N ASN A 69 18.53 -4.72 4.57
CA ASN A 69 19.14 -6.04 4.57
C ASN A 69 18.97 -6.68 3.20
N LEU A 70 19.98 -7.46 2.77
CA LEU A 70 19.89 -8.22 1.53
C LEU A 70 18.87 -9.37 1.66
N PRO A 71 18.03 -9.60 0.65
CA PRO A 71 17.16 -10.76 0.61
C PRO A 71 17.93 -12.05 0.37
N THR A 72 17.38 -13.14 0.87
CA THR A 72 17.98 -14.48 0.96
C THR A 72 17.28 -15.50 0.06
N LEU A 73 16.06 -15.20 -0.42
CA LEU A 73 15.25 -16.16 -1.18
C LEU A 73 15.19 -15.91 -2.70
N LEU A 74 16.02 -14.99 -3.21
CA LEU A 74 15.99 -14.56 -4.62
C LEU A 74 16.70 -15.51 -5.60
N ASP A 75 17.39 -16.54 -5.10
CA ASP A 75 18.09 -17.56 -5.88
C ASP A 75 17.17 -18.71 -6.33
N LYS A 76 15.97 -18.80 -5.74
CA LYS A 76 14.98 -19.85 -6.01
C LYS A 76 14.02 -19.46 -7.14
N GLN A 77 13.40 -20.48 -7.73
CA GLN A 77 12.32 -20.30 -8.71
C GLN A 77 10.96 -20.32 -8.01
N TYR A 78 10.06 -19.46 -8.49
CA TYR A 78 8.68 -19.31 -8.02
C TYR A 78 7.77 -19.08 -9.22
N ASP A 79 6.57 -19.64 -9.16
CA ASP A 79 5.51 -19.44 -10.15
C ASP A 79 4.89 -18.05 -10.01
N ILE A 80 4.72 -17.59 -8.77
CA ILE A 80 4.14 -16.28 -8.41
C ILE A 80 4.95 -15.64 -7.29
N VAL A 81 5.15 -14.33 -7.41
CA VAL A 81 5.67 -13.48 -6.32
C VAL A 81 4.54 -12.58 -5.82
N ILE A 82 4.31 -12.55 -4.51
CA ILE A 82 3.34 -11.67 -3.87
C ILE A 82 4.10 -10.60 -3.11
N ILE A 83 3.79 -9.33 -3.38
CA ILE A 83 4.39 -8.19 -2.70
C ILE A 83 3.33 -7.55 -1.81
N ALA A 84 3.42 -7.84 -0.52
CA ALA A 84 2.51 -7.31 0.48
C ALA A 84 3.07 -6.03 1.12
N TYR A 85 2.31 -4.94 1.03
CA TYR A 85 2.77 -3.64 1.51
C TYR A 85 1.64 -2.75 2.03
N GLN A 86 2.02 -1.70 2.76
CA GLN A 86 1.14 -0.64 3.19
C GLN A 86 1.54 0.69 2.55
N PRO A 87 0.58 1.52 2.10
CA PRO A 87 0.87 2.87 1.65
C PRO A 87 1.33 3.78 2.78
N TRP A 88 2.36 4.59 2.54
CA TRP A 88 2.77 5.73 3.34
C TRP A 88 2.72 6.98 2.48
N PHE A 89 2.02 8.01 2.94
CA PHE A 89 1.91 9.29 2.22
C PHE A 89 1.56 9.11 0.72
N LEU A 90 0.57 8.27 0.43
CA LEU A 90 0.11 7.94 -0.93
C LEU A 90 1.19 7.32 -1.85
N SER A 91 2.22 6.71 -1.26
CA SER A 91 3.32 6.00 -1.93
C SER A 91 3.48 4.62 -1.30
N PRO A 92 4.12 3.62 -1.95
CA PRO A 92 4.54 2.42 -1.24
C PRO A 92 5.39 2.80 -0.03
N SER A 93 5.28 2.07 1.08
CA SER A 93 6.15 2.30 2.24
C SER A 93 7.61 2.29 1.82
N LEU A 94 8.41 3.19 2.40
CA LEU A 94 9.79 3.43 2.00
C LEU A 94 10.67 2.15 1.92
N PRO A 95 10.56 1.16 2.84
CA PRO A 95 11.27 -0.10 2.69
C PRO A 95 10.93 -0.87 1.40
N VAL A 96 9.66 -0.88 1.02
CA VAL A 96 9.18 -1.62 -0.17
C VAL A 96 9.60 -0.92 -1.45
N SER A 97 9.48 0.41 -1.53
CA SER A 97 9.97 1.14 -2.71
C SER A 97 11.49 1.05 -2.85
N SER A 98 12.22 1.01 -1.73
CA SER A 98 13.68 0.84 -1.74
C SER A 98 14.07 -0.57 -2.20
N PHE A 99 13.35 -1.58 -1.72
CA PHE A 99 13.58 -2.99 -2.04
C PHE A 99 13.44 -3.24 -3.55
N LEU A 100 12.38 -2.72 -4.16
CA LEU A 100 12.15 -2.83 -5.59
C LEU A 100 13.17 -2.08 -6.47
N GLN A 101 13.98 -1.21 -5.87
CA GLN A 101 15.05 -0.51 -6.57
C GLN A 101 16.39 -1.23 -6.50
N LEU A 102 16.55 -2.24 -5.64
CA LEU A 102 17.78 -3.02 -5.52
C LEU A 102 18.09 -3.79 -6.83
N PRO A 103 19.34 -3.76 -7.33
CA PRO A 103 19.71 -4.44 -8.57
C PRO A 103 19.36 -5.93 -8.60
N GLU A 104 19.63 -6.66 -7.51
CA GLU A 104 19.36 -8.08 -7.36
C GLU A 104 17.85 -8.39 -7.37
N VAL A 105 17.03 -7.50 -6.79
CA VAL A 105 15.57 -7.62 -6.81
C VAL A 105 15.03 -7.38 -8.21
N LYS A 106 15.52 -6.35 -8.92
CA LYS A 106 15.14 -6.09 -10.32
C LYS A 106 15.48 -7.29 -11.21
N LYS A 107 16.67 -7.88 -11.03
CA LYS A 107 17.09 -9.08 -11.76
C LYS A 107 16.18 -10.28 -11.45
N PHE A 108 15.86 -10.50 -10.18
CA PHE A 108 14.97 -11.58 -9.75
C PHE A 108 13.55 -11.43 -10.31
N LEU A 109 12.99 -10.22 -10.30
CA LEU A 109 11.63 -9.94 -10.74
C LEU A 109 11.45 -9.92 -12.26
N ASN A 110 12.53 -9.97 -13.03
CA ASN A 110 12.48 -9.97 -14.48
C ASN A 110 11.60 -11.12 -15.02
N ASN A 111 10.56 -10.77 -15.78
CA ASN A 111 9.52 -11.66 -16.30
C ASN A 111 8.73 -12.44 -15.23
N LYS A 112 8.83 -12.09 -13.95
CA LYS A 112 8.06 -12.75 -12.88
C LYS A 112 6.62 -12.28 -12.87
N LYS A 113 5.73 -13.21 -12.55
CA LYS A 113 4.31 -12.96 -12.29
C LYS A 113 4.16 -12.40 -10.88
N VAL A 114 3.66 -11.18 -10.76
CA VAL A 114 3.53 -10.46 -9.48
C VAL A 114 2.08 -10.21 -9.14
N ILE A 115 1.70 -10.46 -7.89
CA ILE A 115 0.45 -9.99 -7.29
C ILE A 115 0.79 -8.98 -6.19
N THR A 116 0.16 -7.81 -6.19
CA THR A 116 0.26 -6.86 -5.08
C THR A 116 -0.82 -7.15 -4.03
N LEU A 117 -0.43 -7.10 -2.76
CA LEU A 117 -1.34 -7.30 -1.62
C LEU A 117 -1.26 -6.08 -0.69
N ILE A 118 -2.29 -5.26 -0.70
CA ILE A 118 -2.27 -3.96 -0.02
C ILE A 118 -3.06 -4.03 1.28
N GLY A 119 -2.41 -3.69 2.39
CA GLY A 119 -3.08 -3.37 3.65
C GLY A 119 -3.07 -1.86 3.87
N CYS A 120 -4.24 -1.21 3.89
CA CYS A 120 -4.29 0.25 4.00
C CYS A 120 -5.48 0.77 4.82
N ARG A 121 -5.47 2.08 5.05
CA ARG A 121 -6.62 2.80 5.59
C ARG A 121 -7.76 2.79 4.59
N ASN A 122 -7.65 3.60 3.54
CA ASN A 122 -8.65 3.72 2.47
C ASN A 122 -8.10 4.42 1.22
N MET A 123 -6.81 4.76 1.20
CA MET A 123 -6.16 5.48 0.12
C MET A 123 -4.89 4.74 -0.26
N TRP A 124 -4.90 4.15 -1.46
CA TRP A 124 -3.85 3.27 -1.96
C TRP A 124 -3.58 3.49 -3.45
N ILE A 125 -4.40 4.29 -4.14
CA ILE A 125 -4.41 4.37 -5.59
C ILE A 125 -3.07 4.89 -6.12
N ASN A 126 -2.59 6.04 -5.62
CA ASN A 126 -1.28 6.55 -6.08
C ASN A 126 -0.12 5.65 -5.65
N ALA A 127 -0.24 4.97 -4.51
CA ALA A 127 0.78 4.04 -4.06
C ALA A 127 0.89 2.86 -5.02
N GLN A 128 -0.24 2.34 -5.50
CA GLN A 128 -0.28 1.29 -6.50
C GLN A 128 0.20 1.78 -7.87
N GLU A 129 -0.12 3.00 -8.28
CA GLU A 129 0.42 3.54 -9.54
C GLU A 129 1.95 3.66 -9.50
N LYS A 130 2.52 4.11 -8.37
CA LYS A 130 3.98 4.11 -8.16
C LYS A 130 4.56 2.69 -8.13
N MET A 131 3.87 1.75 -7.50
CA MET A 131 4.23 0.32 -7.49
C MET A 131 4.27 -0.26 -8.92
N LYS A 132 3.27 0.02 -9.74
CA LYS A 132 3.24 -0.40 -11.16
C LYS A 132 4.48 0.08 -11.91
N GLN A 133 4.89 1.34 -11.72
CA GLN A 133 6.09 1.87 -12.35
C GLN A 133 7.36 1.15 -11.87
N LEU A 134 7.49 0.87 -10.56
CA LEU A 134 8.62 0.09 -10.03
C LEU A 134 8.67 -1.33 -10.64
N LEU A 135 7.53 -1.99 -10.80
CA LEU A 135 7.44 -3.32 -11.42
C LEU A 135 7.80 -3.28 -12.91
N ILE A 136 7.34 -2.26 -13.65
CA ILE A 136 7.70 -2.06 -15.06
C ILE A 136 9.21 -1.87 -15.22
N THR A 137 9.85 -1.07 -14.36
CA THR A 137 11.31 -0.89 -14.41
C THR A 137 12.10 -2.17 -14.11
N SER A 138 11.44 -3.18 -13.52
CA SER A 138 12.01 -4.51 -13.27
C SER A 138 11.59 -5.54 -14.31
N ASN A 139 10.86 -5.14 -15.36
CA ASN A 139 10.22 -6.03 -16.34
C ASN A 139 9.35 -7.13 -15.68
N ALA A 140 8.72 -6.82 -14.55
CA ALA A 140 7.82 -7.72 -13.84
C ALA A 140 6.39 -7.59 -14.37
N GLN A 141 5.66 -8.69 -14.38
CA GLN A 141 4.30 -8.77 -14.90
C GLN A 141 3.29 -8.73 -13.75
N LEU A 142 2.72 -7.56 -13.49
CA LEU A 142 1.62 -7.43 -12.51
C LEU A 142 0.36 -8.12 -13.05
N ILE A 143 0.00 -9.26 -12.46
CA ILE A 143 -1.15 -10.09 -12.86
C ILE A 143 -2.34 -9.97 -11.92
N GLY A 144 -2.15 -9.44 -10.72
CA GLY A 144 -3.22 -9.26 -9.75
C GLY A 144 -2.94 -8.15 -8.74
N ASN A 145 -3.99 -7.55 -8.21
CA ASN A 145 -3.94 -6.61 -7.09
C ASN A 145 -5.09 -6.90 -6.14
N ILE A 146 -4.78 -7.18 -4.89
CA ILE A 146 -5.74 -7.42 -3.80
C ILE A 146 -5.56 -6.31 -2.77
N VAL A 147 -6.65 -5.66 -2.36
CA VAL A 147 -6.64 -4.54 -1.43
C VAL A 147 -7.57 -4.79 -0.27
N LEU A 148 -7.03 -4.72 0.94
CA LEU A 148 -7.77 -4.70 2.18
C LEU A 148 -7.68 -3.30 2.79
N GLU A 149 -8.85 -2.72 3.05
CA GLU A 149 -8.99 -1.36 3.58
C GLU A 149 -9.75 -1.34 4.92
N ASP A 150 -9.43 -0.38 5.77
CA ASP A 150 -10.31 0.05 6.85
C ASP A 150 -11.56 0.73 6.27
N LYS A 151 -12.70 0.08 6.46
CA LYS A 151 -14.00 0.57 5.97
C LYS A 151 -14.65 1.64 6.85
N SER A 152 -13.99 2.07 7.93
CA SER A 152 -14.48 3.13 8.80
C SER A 152 -14.59 4.48 8.05
N PRO A 153 -15.47 5.40 8.50
CA PRO A 153 -15.54 6.74 7.93
C PRO A 153 -14.16 7.41 7.93
N ASN A 154 -13.84 8.17 6.87
CA ASN A 154 -12.49 8.66 6.63
C ASN A 154 -11.86 9.39 7.84
N LEU A 155 -12.61 10.30 8.48
CA LEU A 155 -12.09 11.06 9.62
C LEU A 155 -11.94 10.20 10.88
N ILE A 156 -12.88 9.29 11.14
CA ILE A 156 -12.78 8.33 12.24
C ILE A 156 -11.52 7.47 12.05
N SER A 157 -11.29 7.01 10.82
CA SER A 157 -10.12 6.23 10.47
C SER A 157 -8.81 7.04 10.58
N VAL A 158 -8.80 8.34 10.28
CA VAL A 158 -7.64 9.22 10.58
C VAL A 158 -7.32 9.20 12.07
N LEU A 159 -8.33 9.40 12.93
CA LEU A 159 -8.15 9.49 14.37
C LEU A 159 -7.68 8.16 14.98
N THR A 160 -8.27 7.04 14.56
CA THR A 160 -7.86 5.70 15.03
C THR A 160 -6.45 5.34 14.57
N ILE A 161 -6.07 5.65 13.33
CA ILE A 161 -4.71 5.43 12.83
C ILE A 161 -3.70 6.34 13.54
N MET A 162 -4.03 7.61 13.83
CA MET A 162 -3.14 8.48 14.61
C MET A 162 -2.93 7.94 16.03
N ARG A 163 -3.99 7.49 16.70
CA ARG A 163 -3.90 6.81 18.00
C ARG A 163 -2.97 5.61 17.91
N TRP A 164 -3.17 4.75 16.91
CA TRP A 164 -2.39 3.53 16.77
C TRP A 164 -0.92 3.81 16.44
N MET A 165 -0.66 4.69 15.48
CA MET A 165 0.70 4.99 15.02
C MET A 165 1.53 5.74 16.06
N PHE A 166 0.93 6.63 16.85
CA PHE A 166 1.68 7.45 17.82
C PHE A 166 1.63 6.92 19.25
N LYS A 167 0.62 6.12 19.63
CA LYS A 167 0.49 5.56 20.98
C LYS A 167 0.61 4.03 21.02
N GLY A 168 0.67 3.35 19.88
CA GLY A 168 0.70 1.89 19.82
C GLY A 168 -0.67 1.23 20.09
N GLN A 169 -1.70 2.01 20.39
CA GLN A 169 -3.01 1.51 20.84
C GLN A 169 -3.95 1.22 19.66
N LYS A 170 -4.09 -0.07 19.32
CA LYS A 170 -4.96 -0.54 18.24
C LYS A 170 -6.42 -0.63 18.70
N GLU A 171 -6.63 -1.06 19.94
CA GLU A 171 -7.90 -1.35 20.59
C GLU A 171 -8.83 -0.14 20.59
N ALA A 172 -10.14 -0.38 20.67
CA ALA A 172 -11.11 0.70 20.83
C ALA A 172 -10.82 1.52 22.10
N SER A 173 -11.11 2.82 22.04
CA SER A 173 -10.87 3.74 23.16
C SER A 173 -11.83 4.92 23.07
N GLY A 174 -12.62 5.13 24.14
CA GLY A 174 -13.69 6.13 24.14
C GLY A 174 -14.68 5.89 23.00
N LEU A 175 -14.96 6.93 22.23
CA LEU A 175 -15.87 6.86 21.06
C LEU A 175 -15.20 6.31 19.79
N LEU A 176 -13.88 6.09 19.80
CA LEU A 176 -13.15 5.65 18.62
C LEU A 176 -13.08 4.11 18.56
N PRO A 177 -13.48 3.49 17.45
CA PRO A 177 -13.45 2.04 17.29
C PRO A 177 -12.00 1.52 17.20
N VAL A 178 -11.86 0.21 17.00
CA VAL A 178 -10.56 -0.43 16.70
C VAL A 178 -9.94 0.20 15.44
N ALA A 179 -8.60 0.37 15.44
CA ALA A 179 -7.86 0.95 14.33
C ALA A 179 -7.53 -0.08 13.24
N GLY A 180 -7.60 0.36 11.97
CA GLY A 180 -7.19 -0.41 10.81
C GLY A 180 -8.26 -1.39 10.31
N ILE A 181 -7.82 -2.39 9.53
CA ILE A 181 -8.68 -3.40 8.92
C ILE A 181 -9.40 -4.23 9.99
N ARG A 182 -10.71 -4.45 9.78
CA ARG A 182 -11.59 -5.20 10.68
C ARG A 182 -11.40 -6.72 10.55
N GLU A 183 -11.67 -7.45 11.62
CA GLU A 183 -11.57 -8.93 11.68
C GLU A 183 -12.34 -9.64 10.56
N TYR A 184 -13.54 -9.16 10.23
CA TYR A 184 -14.33 -9.70 9.12
C TYR A 184 -13.57 -9.71 7.78
N GLU A 185 -12.73 -8.71 7.49
CA GLU A 185 -11.97 -8.69 6.22
C GLU A 185 -10.90 -9.79 6.18
N PHE A 186 -10.27 -10.10 7.33
CA PHE A 186 -9.30 -11.19 7.44
C PHE A 186 -9.96 -12.55 7.22
N ASN A 187 -11.12 -12.77 7.86
CA ASN A 187 -11.84 -14.04 7.74
C ASN A 187 -12.28 -14.36 6.30
N ASN A 188 -12.49 -13.33 5.47
CA ASN A 188 -12.88 -13.50 4.09
C ASN A 188 -11.70 -13.60 3.12
N LEU A 189 -10.44 -13.45 3.54
CA LEU A 189 -9.27 -13.49 2.65
C LEU A 189 -9.15 -14.81 1.88
N LYS A 190 -9.56 -15.92 2.50
CA LYS A 190 -9.50 -17.27 1.92
C LYS A 190 -10.20 -17.37 0.55
N ARG A 191 -11.17 -16.50 0.25
CA ARG A 191 -11.85 -16.45 -1.06
C ARG A 191 -10.89 -16.27 -2.24
N PHE A 192 -9.73 -15.63 -2.02
CA PHE A 192 -8.73 -15.43 -3.07
C PHE A 192 -7.81 -16.65 -3.26
N GLN A 193 -7.74 -17.59 -2.31
CA GLN A 193 -6.90 -18.79 -2.43
C GLN A 193 -7.29 -19.62 -3.66
N ALA A 194 -8.59 -19.92 -3.80
CA ALA A 194 -9.09 -20.71 -4.93
C ALA A 194 -8.82 -20.02 -6.27
N ILE A 195 -8.94 -18.68 -6.31
CA ILE A 195 -8.71 -17.87 -7.51
C ILE A 195 -7.23 -17.94 -7.91
N ILE A 196 -6.31 -17.72 -6.96
CA ILE A 196 -4.87 -17.78 -7.19
C ILE A 196 -4.45 -19.21 -7.57
N HIS A 197 -4.95 -20.21 -6.85
CA HIS A 197 -4.63 -21.62 -7.11
C HIS A 197 -5.04 -22.05 -8.53
N ARG A 198 -6.25 -21.69 -8.97
CA ARG A 198 -6.72 -21.98 -10.33
C ARG A 198 -5.83 -21.32 -11.38
N ALA A 199 -5.51 -20.03 -11.21
CA ALA A 199 -4.68 -19.31 -12.16
C ALA A 199 -3.27 -19.90 -12.25
N ALA A 200 -2.68 -20.27 -11.11
CA ALA A 200 -1.35 -20.83 -11.02
C ALA A 200 -1.27 -22.26 -11.60
N THR A 201 -2.24 -23.13 -11.31
CA THR A 201 -2.24 -24.52 -11.80
C THR A 201 -2.57 -24.64 -13.28
N THR A 202 -3.40 -23.74 -13.82
CA THR A 202 -3.73 -23.69 -15.26
C THR A 202 -2.76 -22.84 -16.09
N LEU A 203 -1.81 -22.16 -15.43
CA LEU A 203 -0.91 -21.17 -16.03
C LEU A 203 -1.66 -20.07 -16.81
N ASN A 204 -2.93 -19.84 -16.49
CA ASN A 204 -3.79 -18.87 -17.15
C ASN A 204 -4.15 -17.73 -16.20
N TYR A 205 -3.53 -16.57 -16.43
CA TYR A 205 -3.67 -15.38 -15.59
C TYR A 205 -4.60 -14.32 -16.19
N THR A 206 -5.13 -14.54 -17.40
CA THR A 206 -5.87 -13.52 -18.18
C THR A 206 -7.06 -12.93 -17.42
N ASN A 207 -7.80 -13.78 -16.69
CA ASN A 207 -8.98 -13.37 -15.93
C ASN A 207 -8.73 -13.17 -14.43
N LEU A 208 -7.50 -13.39 -13.94
CA LEU A 208 -7.18 -13.37 -12.52
C LEU A 208 -7.63 -12.06 -11.84
N GLN A 209 -7.31 -10.92 -12.43
CA GLN A 209 -7.71 -9.63 -11.86
C GLN A 209 -9.24 -9.42 -11.88
N ASN A 210 -9.92 -9.88 -12.93
CA ASN A 210 -11.39 -9.79 -13.01
C ASN A 210 -12.07 -10.64 -11.93
N ASP A 211 -11.53 -11.83 -11.66
CA ASP A 211 -12.01 -12.70 -10.60
C ASP A 211 -11.78 -12.06 -9.22
N ILE A 212 -10.62 -11.43 -9.00
CA ILE A 212 -10.32 -10.69 -7.76
C ILE A 212 -11.31 -9.53 -7.57
N ILE A 213 -11.59 -8.74 -8.62
CA ILE A 213 -12.53 -7.63 -8.56
C ILE A 213 -13.95 -8.12 -8.24
N THR A 214 -14.43 -9.15 -8.96
CA THR A 214 -15.76 -9.75 -8.76
C THR A 214 -15.93 -10.31 -7.34
N ASN A 215 -14.84 -10.74 -6.72
CA ASN A 215 -14.80 -11.20 -5.33
C ASN A 215 -14.46 -10.07 -4.33
N ASN A 216 -14.75 -8.81 -4.65
CA ASN A 216 -14.54 -7.65 -3.78
C ASN A 216 -13.09 -7.49 -3.29
N GLY A 217 -12.10 -7.86 -4.11
CA GLY A 217 -10.68 -7.67 -3.82
C GLY A 217 -10.16 -6.27 -4.14
N VAL A 218 -10.88 -5.49 -4.94
CA VAL A 218 -10.54 -4.09 -5.21
C VAL A 218 -11.78 -3.21 -5.24
N ASN A 219 -11.96 -2.42 -4.19
CA ASN A 219 -13.05 -1.47 -4.07
C ASN A 219 -12.50 -0.04 -4.14
N ILE A 220 -13.10 0.79 -4.99
CA ILE A 220 -12.67 2.17 -5.17
C ILE A 220 -13.83 3.12 -4.91
N LYS A 221 -13.66 3.99 -3.92
CA LYS A 221 -14.60 5.07 -3.63
C LYS A 221 -14.26 6.25 -4.54
N PRO A 222 -15.20 6.74 -5.37
CA PRO A 222 -14.90 7.80 -6.33
C PRO A 222 -14.39 9.11 -5.68
N SER A 223 -14.90 9.43 -4.48
CA SER A 223 -14.44 10.58 -3.70
C SER A 223 -12.95 10.51 -3.33
N LEU A 224 -12.43 9.30 -3.12
CA LEU A 224 -11.05 9.09 -2.74
C LEU A 224 -10.11 9.25 -3.93
N ILE A 225 -10.52 8.94 -5.16
CA ILE A 225 -9.72 9.21 -6.37
C ILE A 225 -9.36 10.70 -6.47
N LEU A 226 -10.35 11.58 -6.34
CA LEU A 226 -10.14 13.03 -6.43
C LEU A 226 -9.28 13.56 -5.30
N LEU A 227 -9.53 13.08 -4.08
CA LEU A 227 -8.78 13.47 -2.89
C LEU A 227 -7.32 13.03 -2.99
N GLU A 228 -7.08 11.79 -3.43
CA GLU A 228 -5.75 11.24 -3.65
C GLU A 228 -4.97 11.97 -4.73
N LYS A 229 -5.58 12.32 -5.87
CA LYS A 229 -4.91 13.11 -6.93
C LYS A 229 -4.44 14.48 -6.42
N ARG A 230 -5.28 15.18 -5.66
CA ARG A 230 -4.92 16.47 -5.05
C ARG A 230 -3.86 16.32 -3.96
N GLY A 231 -4.03 15.32 -3.11
CA GLY A 231 -3.10 14.97 -2.04
C GLY A 231 -1.71 14.64 -2.59
N ASN A 232 -1.62 13.82 -3.64
CA ASN A 232 -0.35 13.45 -4.26
C ASN A 232 0.40 14.66 -4.83
N LYS A 233 -0.28 15.61 -5.49
CA LYS A 233 0.35 16.86 -5.95
C LYS A 233 0.93 17.67 -4.78
N SER A 234 0.16 17.85 -3.71
CA SER A 234 0.61 18.55 -2.51
C SER A 234 1.80 17.85 -1.85
N PHE A 235 1.73 16.53 -1.70
CA PHE A 235 2.80 15.72 -1.12
C PHE A 235 4.09 15.83 -1.93
N ASN A 236 4.04 15.76 -3.25
CA ASN A 236 5.24 15.95 -4.09
C ASN A 236 5.85 17.34 -3.92
N PHE A 237 5.03 18.39 -3.85
CA PHE A 237 5.51 19.75 -3.61
C PHE A 237 6.23 19.85 -2.26
N PHE A 238 5.58 19.42 -1.18
CA PHE A 238 6.17 19.50 0.17
C PHE A 238 7.37 18.57 0.34
N ALA A 239 7.37 17.39 -0.29
CA ALA A 239 8.52 16.50 -0.28
C ALA A 239 9.76 17.19 -0.86
N ARG A 240 9.65 17.77 -2.07
CA ARG A 240 10.75 18.52 -2.69
C ARG A 240 11.15 19.74 -1.86
N PHE A 241 10.18 20.50 -1.37
CA PHE A 241 10.43 21.67 -0.52
C PHE A 241 11.18 21.29 0.75
N ILE A 242 10.80 20.25 1.48
CA ILE A 242 11.52 19.83 2.69
C ILE A 242 12.90 19.29 2.32
N LYS A 243 12.99 18.45 1.28
CA LYS A 243 14.22 17.77 0.85
C LYS A 243 15.34 18.73 0.44
N GLN A 244 14.99 19.90 -0.11
CA GLN A 244 15.96 20.97 -0.42
C GLN A 244 16.78 21.45 0.79
N LYS A 245 16.34 21.19 2.02
CA LYS A 245 17.07 21.58 3.25
C LYS A 245 17.83 20.45 3.92
N GLY A 246 17.77 19.23 3.39
CA GLY A 246 18.53 18.10 3.94
C GLY A 246 17.85 16.75 3.79
N ASN A 247 18.60 15.70 4.11
CA ASN A 247 18.19 14.31 4.20
C ASN A 247 17.47 14.03 5.53
N MET A 248 16.92 12.81 5.65
CA MET A 248 16.28 12.32 6.87
C MET A 248 17.12 12.50 8.12
N GLY A 249 16.54 13.18 9.11
CA GLY A 249 17.19 13.53 10.36
C GLY A 249 17.94 14.88 10.38
N ASP A 250 18.15 15.54 9.23
CA ASP A 250 18.92 16.79 9.20
C ASP A 250 18.22 17.94 9.92
N ILE A 251 18.94 18.62 10.82
CA ILE A 251 18.40 19.71 11.64
C ILE A 251 17.87 20.87 10.78
N GLN A 252 18.52 21.14 9.64
CA GLN A 252 18.20 22.26 8.75
C GLN A 252 16.80 22.19 8.13
N ARG A 253 16.23 20.98 7.97
CA ARG A 253 14.89 20.80 7.39
C ARG A 253 13.76 20.79 8.43
N LYS A 254 14.09 20.72 9.72
CA LYS A 254 13.15 20.65 10.84
C LYS A 254 12.05 21.72 10.81
N PRO A 255 12.33 23.01 10.54
CA PRO A 255 11.27 24.01 10.43
C PRO A 255 10.26 23.71 9.32
N ARG A 256 10.71 23.20 8.16
CA ARG A 256 9.84 22.84 7.03
C ARG A 256 8.97 21.63 7.34
N VAL A 257 9.51 20.65 8.06
CA VAL A 257 8.76 19.47 8.53
C VAL A 257 7.68 19.86 9.54
N ILE A 258 8.01 20.73 10.50
CA ILE A 258 7.05 21.23 11.50
C ILE A 258 5.92 21.99 10.81
N LEU A 259 6.25 22.89 9.88
CA LEU A 259 5.26 23.60 9.07
C LEU A 259 4.32 22.62 8.34
N TYR A 260 4.89 21.65 7.61
CA TYR A 260 4.10 20.64 6.90
C TYR A 260 3.20 19.83 7.82
N LYS A 261 3.69 19.39 8.98
CA LYS A 261 2.91 18.66 9.99
C LYS A 261 1.62 19.42 10.35
N TYR A 262 1.75 20.69 10.73
CA TYR A 262 0.59 21.48 11.16
C TYR A 262 -0.36 21.77 9.99
N LEU A 263 0.18 22.12 8.82
CA LEU A 263 -0.64 22.32 7.61
C LEU A 263 -1.42 21.06 7.25
N LEU A 264 -0.78 19.88 7.27
CA LEU A 264 -1.45 18.63 6.92
C LEU A 264 -2.59 18.32 7.89
N ILE A 265 -2.38 18.48 9.19
CA ILE A 265 -3.42 18.26 10.21
C ILE A 265 -4.62 19.18 9.92
N ILE A 266 -4.39 20.48 9.74
CA ILE A 266 -5.45 21.45 9.43
C ILE A 266 -6.20 21.05 8.15
N ILE A 267 -5.46 20.75 7.09
CA ILE A 267 -6.00 20.34 5.78
C ILE A 267 -6.83 19.06 5.91
N LEU A 268 -6.42 18.07 6.69
CA LEU A 268 -7.16 16.82 6.87
C LEU A 268 -8.55 17.06 7.46
N PHE A 269 -8.65 17.92 8.48
CA PHE A 269 -9.95 18.23 9.10
C PHE A 269 -10.83 19.12 8.22
N ILE A 270 -10.25 20.09 7.50
CA ILE A 270 -11.00 21.00 6.62
C ILE A 270 -11.44 20.30 5.31
N LEU A 271 -10.55 19.54 4.67
CA LEU A 271 -10.85 18.93 3.36
C LEU A 271 -11.73 17.69 3.45
N SER A 272 -11.77 16.98 4.59
CA SER A 272 -12.60 15.78 4.72
C SER A 272 -14.09 16.05 4.43
N PRO A 273 -14.77 17.05 5.04
CA PRO A 273 -16.16 17.36 4.70
C PRO A 273 -16.32 17.87 3.26
N ILE A 274 -15.41 18.74 2.79
CA ILE A 274 -15.48 19.36 1.46
C ILE A 274 -15.32 18.33 0.33
N SER A 275 -14.44 17.35 0.51
CA SER A 275 -14.17 16.32 -0.51
C SER A 275 -15.39 15.44 -0.82
N THR A 276 -16.22 15.18 0.19
CA THR A 276 -17.45 14.40 0.01
C THR A 276 -18.50 15.18 -0.81
N LEU A 277 -18.60 16.48 -0.60
CA LEU A 277 -19.49 17.37 -1.34
C LEU A 277 -19.05 17.51 -2.80
N ILE A 278 -17.75 17.74 -3.02
CA ILE A 278 -17.18 17.82 -4.38
C ILE A 278 -17.38 16.50 -5.13
N ALA A 279 -17.18 15.36 -4.48
CA ALA A 279 -17.38 14.06 -5.12
C ALA A 279 -18.84 13.84 -5.54
N LYS A 280 -19.81 14.26 -4.74
CA LYS A 280 -21.24 14.22 -5.11
C LYS A 280 -21.49 15.06 -6.37
N ILE A 281 -20.99 16.30 -6.41
CA ILE A 281 -21.14 17.19 -7.56
C ILE A 281 -20.47 16.60 -8.82
N VAL A 282 -19.22 16.15 -8.72
CA VAL A 282 -18.49 15.55 -9.85
C VAL A 282 -19.14 14.25 -10.33
N SER A 283 -19.72 13.45 -9.42
CA SER A 283 -20.44 12.23 -9.79
C SER A 283 -21.70 12.50 -10.62
N ILE A 284 -22.30 13.69 -10.47
CA ILE A 284 -23.46 14.14 -11.25
C ILE A 284 -23.01 14.68 -12.61
N ILE A 285 -21.95 15.50 -12.63
CA ILE A 285 -21.53 16.23 -13.85
C ILE A 285 -20.66 15.36 -14.78
N ASN A 286 -19.75 14.55 -14.23
CA ASN A 286 -18.71 13.82 -14.98
C ASN A 286 -18.70 12.31 -14.72
N LYS A 287 -19.89 11.71 -14.55
CA LYS A 287 -20.07 10.29 -14.21
C LYS A 287 -19.28 9.33 -15.13
N LYS A 288 -19.29 9.57 -16.45
CA LYS A 288 -18.61 8.72 -17.43
C LYS A 288 -17.10 8.67 -17.21
N SER A 289 -16.46 9.83 -17.05
CA SER A 289 -15.02 9.93 -16.78
C SER A 289 -14.64 9.21 -15.48
N LEU A 290 -15.43 9.40 -14.43
CA LEU A 290 -15.20 8.79 -13.12
C LEU A 290 -15.31 7.26 -13.16
N ILE A 291 -16.27 6.70 -13.91
CA ILE A 291 -16.40 5.24 -14.11
C ILE A 291 -15.17 4.69 -14.84
N THR A 292 -14.69 5.39 -15.87
CA THR A 292 -13.47 4.99 -16.60
C THR A 292 -12.25 4.98 -15.68
N GLU A 293 -12.12 5.98 -14.80
CA GLU A 293 -11.03 6.02 -13.82
C GLU A 293 -11.13 4.89 -12.79
N ILE A 294 -12.34 4.60 -12.28
CA ILE A 294 -12.56 3.48 -11.36
C ILE A 294 -12.13 2.17 -12.01
N LYS A 295 -12.60 1.91 -13.24
CA LYS A 295 -12.20 0.70 -13.98
C LYS A 295 -10.68 0.65 -14.11
N TYR A 296 -10.05 1.71 -14.60
CA TYR A 296 -8.60 1.77 -14.74
C TYR A 296 -7.86 1.42 -13.43
N PHE A 297 -8.22 2.05 -12.31
CA PHE A 297 -7.55 1.83 -11.04
C PHE A 297 -7.87 0.47 -10.40
N GLN A 298 -9.00 -0.16 -10.77
CA GLN A 298 -9.29 -1.55 -10.38
C GLN A 298 -8.39 -2.56 -11.11
N HIS A 299 -7.87 -2.21 -12.28
CA HIS A 299 -7.03 -3.09 -13.09
C HIS A 299 -5.53 -2.90 -12.87
N VAL A 300 -4.77 -3.88 -13.33
CA VAL A 300 -3.31 -3.99 -13.16
C VAL A 300 -2.51 -3.25 -14.23
N SER A 301 -3.13 -2.87 -15.34
CA SER A 301 -2.46 -2.11 -16.41
C SER A 301 -1.92 -0.78 -15.88
N ALA A 302 -0.74 -0.39 -16.36
CA ALA A 302 -0.18 0.93 -16.12
C ALA A 302 -0.46 1.87 -17.30
N LYS A 303 -0.46 3.17 -17.02
CA LYS A 303 -0.36 4.24 -18.02
C LYS A 303 1.09 4.55 -18.33
#